data_AF-A0AA41FD94-F1
#
_entry.id   AF-A0AA41FD94-F1
#
_cell.length_a   1.000
_cell.length_b   1.000
_cell.length_c   1.000
_cell.angle_alpha   90.00
_cell.angle_beta   90.00
_cell.angle_gamma   90.00
#
_symmetry.space_group_name_H-M   'P 1'
#
loop_
_entity.id
_entity.type
_entity.pdbx_description
1 polymer ?
#
loop_
_entity_poly.entity_id
_entity_poly.type
_entity_poly.pdbx_seq_one_letter_code
_entity_poly.pdbx_strand_id
1 'polypeptide(L)'
;MKIKINLRLFDGEGGGAAAGSAAGSAAGSAAGSAAGAEGTAAQAQQSVEPTGTESQTQSDPAAEKSPEERMEEYKRFKKDFKDLYSRDVENHINHRFKETEQLRKQVDEYGPLMTMLSSKYGLEKPDTKTLMEAIDKDNSFWSEAAMEAGMSVDQFKQMKRFEAEHKQLIESAERAKQIRQREQVWDRWNQEADACAQKFPGFDMNDELNNQSFVRLLGAGLDVESAYKAAHFDELAKGIAAQTEQNTKKKVTDSIKAGSGRPVENGIGSGGANKTRQNAWDLSKEEYARLLERVRSGETIQTFD
;
A
#
# COMPACT_ATOMS: atom_id res chain seq x y z
N MET A 1 -8.40 -8.42 7.36
CA MET A 1 -7.42 -8.44 8.47
C MET A 1 -6.47 -7.28 8.29
N LYS A 2 -6.13 -6.52 9.35
CA LYS A 2 -5.08 -5.48 9.26
C LYS A 2 -3.72 -6.13 9.51
N ILE A 3 -2.96 -6.34 8.45
CA ILE A 3 -1.59 -6.88 8.50
C ILE A 3 -0.68 -5.75 9.01
N LYS A 4 0.14 -6.01 10.04
CA LYS A 4 1.03 -5.01 10.64
C LYS A 4 2.46 -5.24 10.14
N ILE A 5 2.90 -4.45 9.17
CA ILE A 5 4.29 -4.46 8.71
C ILE A 5 5.03 -3.26 9.30
N ASN A 6 6.25 -3.51 9.81
CA ASN A 6 7.13 -2.46 10.28
C ASN A 6 7.81 -1.75 9.09
N LEU A 7 7.18 -0.68 8.61
CA LEU A 7 7.70 0.14 7.51
C LEU A 7 8.88 1.05 7.91
N ARG A 8 9.44 0.90 9.13
CA ARG A 8 10.71 1.52 9.51
C ARG A 8 11.93 0.93 8.80
N LEU A 9 11.76 -0.17 8.06
CA LEU A 9 12.82 -0.77 7.25
C LEU A 9 13.08 -0.01 5.93
N PHE A 10 12.17 0.88 5.51
CA PHE A 10 12.24 1.59 4.22
C PHE A 10 12.68 3.06 4.34
N ASP A 11 13.14 3.50 5.51
CA ASP A 11 13.61 4.87 5.76
C ASP A 11 15.10 5.07 5.43
N GLY A 12 15.66 4.19 4.58
CA GLY A 12 17.07 4.15 4.20
C GLY A 12 17.33 4.69 2.79
N GLU A 13 17.77 5.95 2.74
CA GLU A 13 18.73 6.52 1.78
C GLU A 13 18.44 6.35 0.27
N GLY A 14 17.62 7.26 -0.28
CA GLY A 14 17.50 7.49 -1.72
C GLY A 14 18.26 8.73 -2.16
N GLY A 15 19.48 8.54 -2.69
CA GLY A 15 20.28 9.56 -3.38
C GLY A 15 19.58 10.08 -4.65
N GLY A 16 19.68 11.39 -4.87
CA GLY A 16 18.83 12.12 -5.82
C GLY A 16 19.24 12.11 -7.28
N ALA A 17 18.33 12.64 -8.11
CA ALA A 17 18.64 13.32 -9.38
C ALA A 17 17.47 14.21 -9.86
N ALA A 18 17.77 15.51 -9.93
CA ALA A 18 17.40 16.52 -10.94
C ALA A 18 15.99 16.62 -11.57
N ALA A 19 15.31 17.70 -11.17
CA ALA A 19 14.71 18.79 -11.96
C ALA A 19 14.37 18.60 -13.46
N GLY A 20 13.12 18.95 -13.79
CA GLY A 20 12.67 19.34 -15.13
C GLY A 20 11.35 20.11 -15.05
N SER A 21 11.42 21.44 -15.15
CA SER A 21 10.29 22.39 -15.17
C SER A 21 9.71 22.56 -16.57
N ALA A 22 8.39 22.64 -16.71
CA ALA A 22 7.73 23.41 -17.78
C ALA A 22 6.33 23.88 -17.35
N ALA A 23 6.02 25.12 -17.73
CA ALA A 23 4.94 25.98 -17.26
C ALA A 23 3.74 26.08 -18.24
N GLY A 24 2.67 26.73 -17.78
CA GLY A 24 1.59 27.32 -18.60
C GLY A 24 0.19 26.95 -18.08
N SER A 25 -0.55 27.75 -17.31
CA SER A 25 -1.10 29.11 -17.47
C SER A 25 -2.52 29.15 -18.07
N ALA A 26 -3.27 30.16 -17.59
CA ALA A 26 -4.58 30.69 -17.96
C ALA A 26 -5.84 30.01 -17.36
N ALA A 27 -6.88 30.65 -16.82
CA ALA A 27 -7.20 31.98 -16.26
C ALA A 27 -8.68 32.30 -16.60
N GLY A 28 -9.43 32.82 -15.60
CA GLY A 28 -10.64 33.65 -15.78
C GLY A 28 -11.98 32.90 -15.90
N SER A 29 -13.11 33.33 -15.35
CA SER A 29 -13.47 34.58 -14.66
C SER A 29 -14.92 34.51 -14.12
N ALA A 30 -15.19 35.27 -13.04
CA ALA A 30 -16.43 36.00 -12.66
C ALA A 30 -17.73 35.22 -12.34
N ALA A 31 -18.22 35.25 -11.08
CA ALA A 31 -19.12 36.26 -10.44
C ALA A 31 -20.61 36.06 -10.78
N GLY A 32 -21.60 36.09 -9.89
CA GLY A 32 -21.69 36.35 -8.44
C GLY A 32 -23.17 36.33 -7.98
N SER A 33 -23.39 36.53 -6.67
CA SER A 33 -24.66 36.82 -5.94
C SER A 33 -25.71 35.70 -5.81
N ALA A 34 -26.45 35.53 -4.69
CA ALA A 34 -26.52 36.21 -3.40
C ALA A 34 -27.38 35.38 -2.42
N ALA A 35 -27.18 35.63 -1.11
CA ALA A 35 -28.10 35.46 0.04
C ALA A 35 -28.68 34.06 0.32
N GLY A 36 -28.64 33.49 1.53
CA GLY A 36 -28.52 34.05 2.87
C GLY A 36 -29.69 33.49 3.69
N ALA A 37 -29.41 32.63 4.69
CA ALA A 37 -30.26 32.42 5.86
C ALA A 37 -29.55 31.48 6.85
N GLU A 38 -29.23 32.03 8.02
CA GLU A 38 -28.83 31.32 9.23
C GLU A 38 -29.96 30.41 9.74
N GLY A 39 -29.60 29.34 10.46
CA GLY A 39 -30.58 28.49 11.14
C GLY A 39 -29.93 27.34 11.90
N THR A 40 -29.83 27.51 13.21
CA THR A 40 -29.13 26.73 14.23
C THR A 40 -29.71 25.32 14.47
N ALA A 41 -28.83 24.47 14.99
CA ALA A 41 -29.01 23.14 15.59
C ALA A 41 -30.37 22.78 16.21
N ALA A 42 -30.79 21.51 16.04
CA ALA A 42 -31.29 20.67 17.13
C ALA A 42 -31.41 19.19 16.72
N GLN A 43 -31.09 18.34 17.69
CA GLN A 43 -31.02 16.89 17.72
C GLN A 43 -32.35 16.30 18.23
N ALA A 44 -32.91 15.27 17.61
CA ALA A 44 -33.86 14.29 18.19
C ALA A 44 -34.17 13.21 17.13
N GLN A 45 -33.69 11.98 17.32
CA GLN A 45 -34.42 10.81 17.86
C GLN A 45 -35.36 10.08 16.88
N GLN A 46 -34.92 8.84 16.57
CA GLN A 46 -35.66 7.59 16.71
C GLN A 46 -36.89 7.32 15.80
N SER A 47 -36.65 6.36 14.87
CA SER A 47 -37.49 5.20 14.48
C SER A 47 -38.96 5.43 14.10
N VAL A 48 -39.31 5.08 12.86
CA VAL A 48 -40.19 3.94 12.52
C VAL A 48 -40.21 3.70 11.00
N GLU A 49 -39.91 2.47 10.58
CA GLU A 49 -40.35 1.84 9.31
C GLU A 49 -41.90 1.65 9.33
N PRO A 50 -42.64 1.36 8.23
CA PRO A 50 -42.31 0.27 7.26
C PRO A 50 -42.87 0.38 5.81
N THR A 51 -42.48 -0.63 4.99
CA THR A 51 -43.31 -1.41 4.02
C THR A 51 -43.08 -1.23 2.50
N GLY A 52 -42.75 -2.36 1.83
CA GLY A 52 -43.06 -2.69 0.43
C GLY A 52 -41.84 -3.04 -0.46
N THR A 53 -41.21 -4.23 -0.37
CA THR A 53 -41.51 -5.53 -1.07
C THR A 53 -41.44 -5.39 -2.61
N GLU A 54 -40.54 -6.03 -3.38
CA GLU A 54 -40.37 -7.48 -3.67
C GLU A 54 -38.94 -7.78 -4.19
N SER A 55 -38.20 -8.74 -3.59
CA SER A 55 -37.94 -10.14 -4.04
C SER A 55 -36.79 -10.30 -5.06
N GLN A 56 -35.88 -11.29 -5.05
CA GLN A 56 -35.48 -12.40 -4.16
C GLN A 56 -34.19 -12.97 -4.80
N THR A 57 -33.15 -13.29 -4.02
CA THR A 57 -32.37 -14.53 -4.19
C THR A 57 -31.86 -14.98 -2.82
N GLN A 58 -32.30 -16.16 -2.40
CA GLN A 58 -32.02 -16.80 -1.12
C GLN A 58 -30.57 -17.30 -1.01
N SER A 59 -29.97 -17.08 0.17
CA SER A 59 -29.11 -18.06 0.83
C SER A 59 -29.42 -18.02 2.34
N ASP A 60 -29.37 -19.18 2.97
CA ASP A 60 -30.02 -19.55 4.25
C ASP A 60 -29.93 -18.57 5.43
N PRO A 61 -30.97 -18.52 6.30
CA PRO A 61 -30.89 -17.85 7.59
C PRO A 61 -30.13 -18.76 8.56
N ALA A 62 -28.85 -18.48 8.80
CA ALA A 62 -28.19 -19.02 9.98
C ALA A 62 -28.92 -18.48 11.21
N ALA A 63 -29.71 -19.35 11.86
CA ALA A 63 -30.33 -19.07 13.13
C ALA A 63 -29.29 -18.43 14.07
N GLU A 64 -29.58 -17.25 14.58
CA GLU A 64 -28.79 -16.66 15.66
C GLU A 64 -28.89 -17.61 16.85
N LYS A 65 -27.88 -18.46 17.03
CA LYS A 65 -27.78 -19.38 18.18
C LYS A 65 -27.95 -18.57 19.45
N SER A 66 -28.77 -19.07 20.37
CA SER A 66 -29.03 -18.43 21.66
C SER A 66 -27.69 -18.12 22.36
N PRO A 67 -27.56 -17.03 23.12
CA PRO A 67 -26.34 -16.70 23.86
C PRO A 67 -25.79 -17.87 24.69
N GLU A 68 -26.68 -18.73 25.19
CA GLU A 68 -26.32 -19.94 25.95
C GLU A 68 -25.69 -21.02 25.07
N GLU A 69 -26.28 -21.31 23.91
CA GLU A 69 -25.75 -22.28 22.94
C GLU A 69 -24.38 -21.84 22.40
N ARG A 70 -24.19 -20.54 22.18
CA ARG A 70 -22.91 -19.95 21.78
C ARG A 70 -21.83 -20.12 22.86
N MET A 71 -22.20 -20.01 24.13
CA MET A 71 -21.27 -20.26 25.25
C MET A 71 -20.93 -21.73 25.40
N GLU A 72 -21.88 -22.64 25.13
CA GLU A 72 -21.63 -24.08 25.16
C GLU A 72 -20.71 -24.52 24.01
N GLU A 73 -20.93 -24.00 22.81
CA GLU A 73 -20.03 -24.19 21.68
C GLU A 73 -18.65 -23.58 21.95
N TYR A 74 -18.58 -22.38 22.54
CA TYR A 74 -17.31 -21.77 22.94
C TYR A 74 -16.56 -22.58 24.01
N LYS A 75 -17.27 -23.18 24.97
CA LYS A 75 -16.67 -24.07 25.98
C LYS A 75 -16.14 -25.35 25.36
N ARG A 76 -16.87 -25.94 24.41
CA ARG A 76 -16.41 -27.13 23.65
C ARG A 76 -15.18 -26.78 22.80
N PHE A 77 -15.26 -25.70 22.03
CA PHE A 77 -14.14 -25.17 21.26
C PHE A 77 -12.90 -24.90 22.14
N LYS A 78 -13.06 -24.23 23.27
CA LYS A 78 -11.96 -23.95 24.19
C LYS A 78 -11.37 -25.21 24.83
N LYS A 79 -12.17 -26.26 24.98
CA LYS A 79 -11.70 -27.57 25.46
C LYS A 79 -10.87 -28.27 24.39
N ASP A 80 -11.36 -28.27 23.15
CA ASP A 80 -10.74 -28.97 22.02
C ASP A 80 -9.45 -28.27 21.54
N PHE A 81 -9.36 -26.94 21.69
CA PHE A 81 -8.20 -26.12 21.31
C PHE A 81 -7.47 -25.50 22.53
N LYS A 82 -7.56 -26.14 23.69
CA LYS A 82 -6.99 -25.61 24.95
C LYS A 82 -5.50 -25.32 24.83
N ASP A 83 -4.76 -26.17 24.13
CA ASP A 83 -3.33 -26.07 23.89
C ASP A 83 -2.96 -24.84 23.04
N LEU A 84 -3.63 -24.67 21.88
CA LEU A 84 -3.45 -23.52 21.01
C LEU A 84 -3.87 -22.22 21.71
N TYR A 85 -5.00 -22.25 22.42
CA TYR A 85 -5.48 -21.11 23.20
C TYR A 85 -4.52 -20.75 24.33
N SER A 86 -3.98 -21.74 25.05
CA SER A 86 -2.98 -21.50 26.11
C SER A 86 -1.71 -20.90 25.51
N ARG A 87 -1.25 -21.40 24.36
CA ARG A 87 -0.09 -20.87 23.64
C ARG A 87 -0.30 -19.43 23.18
N ASP A 88 -1.46 -19.10 22.63
CA ASP A 88 -1.78 -17.74 22.19
C ASP A 88 -1.90 -16.78 23.37
N VAL A 89 -2.54 -17.20 24.46
CA VAL A 89 -2.62 -16.42 25.69
C VAL A 89 -1.23 -16.21 26.30
N GLU A 90 -0.40 -17.25 26.36
CA GLU A 90 0.97 -17.17 26.87
C GLU A 90 1.84 -16.27 26.00
N ASN A 91 1.75 -16.38 24.67
CA ASN A 91 2.44 -15.47 23.74
C ASN A 91 1.99 -14.02 23.93
N HIS A 92 0.69 -13.79 24.10
CA HIS A 92 0.16 -12.46 24.33
C HIS A 92 0.59 -11.89 25.68
N ILE A 93 0.53 -12.69 26.74
CA ILE A 93 1.00 -12.34 28.08
C ILE A 93 2.50 -12.04 28.02
N ASN A 94 3.30 -12.89 27.40
CA ASN A 94 4.75 -12.68 27.27
C ASN A 94 5.07 -11.42 26.47
N HIS A 95 4.31 -11.12 25.41
CA HIS A 95 4.49 -9.89 24.63
C HIS A 95 4.15 -8.64 25.46
N ARG A 96 3.00 -8.64 26.14
CA ARG A 96 2.56 -7.54 27.00
C ARG A 96 3.48 -7.38 28.21
N PHE A 97 3.94 -8.48 28.79
CA PHE A 97 4.89 -8.48 29.89
C PHE A 97 6.24 -7.91 29.44
N LYS A 98 6.76 -8.30 28.25
CA LYS A 98 7.98 -7.70 27.69
C LYS A 98 7.83 -6.20 27.41
N GLU A 99 6.72 -5.76 26.81
CA GLU A 99 6.43 -4.35 26.58
C GLU A 99 6.35 -3.57 27.90
N THR A 100 5.65 -4.13 28.89
CA THR A 100 5.49 -3.52 30.23
C THR A 100 6.82 -3.49 30.98
N GLU A 101 7.61 -4.55 30.92
CA GLU A 101 8.94 -4.61 31.52
C GLU A 101 9.90 -3.63 30.86
N GLN A 102 9.82 -3.42 29.54
CA GLN A 102 10.61 -2.39 28.86
C GLN A 102 10.22 -0.99 29.32
N LEU A 103 8.92 -0.70 29.40
CA LEU A 103 8.42 0.58 29.91
C LEU A 103 8.83 0.78 31.38
N ARG A 104 8.73 -0.27 32.19
CA ARG A 104 9.16 -0.27 33.59
C ARG A 104 10.66 -0.01 33.71
N LYS A 105 11.49 -0.65 32.89
CA LYS A 105 12.93 -0.40 32.84
C LYS A 105 13.25 1.05 32.47
N GLN A 106 12.55 1.63 31.49
CA GLN A 106 12.72 3.05 31.15
C GLN A 106 12.35 3.94 32.33
N VAL A 107 11.28 3.64 33.06
CA VAL A 107 10.91 4.38 34.28
C VAL A 107 11.97 4.20 35.38
N ASP A 108 12.46 2.98 35.58
CA ASP A 108 13.51 2.67 36.56
C ASP A 108 14.85 3.36 36.20
N GLU A 109 15.17 3.51 34.91
CA GLU A 109 16.32 4.26 34.40
C GLU A 109 16.28 5.75 34.79
N TYR A 110 15.08 6.33 34.93
CA TYR A 110 14.91 7.69 35.45
C TYR A 110 14.96 7.79 36.99
N GLY A 111 14.91 6.66 37.71
CA GLY A 111 14.93 6.60 39.17
C GLY A 111 16.15 7.26 39.83
N PRO A 112 17.39 7.03 39.36
CA PRO A 112 18.58 7.71 39.86
C PRO A 112 18.54 9.23 39.65
N LEU A 113 18.02 9.69 38.50
CA LEU A 113 17.85 11.13 38.22
C LEU A 113 16.83 11.75 39.19
N MET A 114 15.70 11.08 39.42
CA MET A 114 14.70 11.54 40.38
C MET A 114 15.25 11.60 41.81
N THR A 115 16.09 10.64 42.20
CA THR A 115 16.75 10.61 43.52
C THR A 115 17.80 11.72 43.68
N MET A 116 18.56 12.00 42.62
CA MET A 116 19.53 13.10 42.60
C MET A 116 18.83 14.47 42.66
N LEU A 117 17.74 14.63 41.93
CA LEU A 117 16.96 15.86 41.95
C LEU A 117 16.24 16.03 43.30
N SER A 118 15.67 14.97 43.87
CA SER A 118 15.03 15.04 45.18
C SER A 118 16.00 15.36 46.31
N SER A 119 17.25 14.86 46.24
CA SER A 119 18.29 15.21 47.22
C SER A 119 18.75 16.67 47.09
N LYS A 120 18.85 17.21 45.86
CA LYS A 120 19.14 18.65 45.63
C LYS A 120 18.05 19.56 46.20
N TYR A 121 16.77 19.20 46.06
CA TYR A 121 15.63 20.02 46.51
C TYR A 121 15.10 19.64 47.90
N GLY A 122 15.71 18.67 48.60
CA GLY A 122 15.29 18.26 49.95
C GLY A 122 13.91 17.61 50.03
N LEU A 123 13.46 16.94 48.95
CA LEU A 123 12.15 16.29 48.88
C LEU A 123 12.24 14.82 49.35
N GLU A 124 11.60 14.48 50.47
CA GLU A 124 11.57 13.11 51.02
C GLU A 124 10.66 12.15 50.22
N LYS A 125 9.70 12.69 49.45
CA LYS A 125 8.82 11.93 48.56
C LYS A 125 8.94 12.48 47.14
N PRO A 126 9.69 11.82 46.24
CA PRO A 126 9.91 12.29 44.88
C PRO A 126 8.64 12.07 44.05
N ASP A 127 7.68 13.00 44.14
CA ASP A 127 6.60 13.09 43.17
C ASP A 127 7.01 14.03 42.03
N THR A 128 6.76 13.57 40.80
CA THR A 128 7.00 14.29 39.54
C THR A 128 6.52 15.74 39.58
N LYS A 129 5.32 15.98 40.14
CA LYS A 129 4.73 17.33 40.22
C LYS A 129 5.46 18.23 41.20
N THR A 130 5.70 17.74 42.42
CA THR A 130 6.40 18.51 43.46
C THR A 130 7.83 18.86 43.06
N LEU A 131 8.49 17.94 42.34
CA LEU A 131 9.81 18.17 41.81
C LEU A 131 9.80 19.19 40.66
N MET A 132 8.82 19.11 39.76
CA MET A 132 8.63 20.10 38.70
C MET A 132 8.41 21.51 39.27
N GLU A 133 7.59 21.65 40.32
CA GLU A 133 7.38 22.92 41.01
C GLU A 133 8.65 23.46 41.70
N ALA A 134 9.44 22.57 42.32
CA ALA A 134 10.71 22.94 42.94
C ALA A 134 11.73 23.42 41.90
N ILE A 135 11.80 22.74 40.74
CA ILE A 135 12.62 23.15 39.60
C ILE A 135 12.14 24.48 39.01
N ASP A 136 10.82 24.66 38.88
CA ASP A 136 10.24 25.91 38.38
C ASP A 136 10.54 27.11 39.28
N LYS A 137 10.60 26.91 40.59
CA LYS A 137 10.97 27.94 41.57
C LYS A 137 12.49 28.17 41.64
N ASP A 138 13.29 27.23 41.14
CA ASP A 138 14.74 27.37 41.05
C ASP A 138 15.11 28.35 39.93
N ASN A 139 15.66 29.50 40.31
CA ASN A 139 16.15 30.51 39.38
C ASN A 139 17.63 30.32 39.04
N SER A 140 18.38 29.56 39.84
CA SER A 140 19.83 29.40 39.64
C SER A 140 20.14 28.58 38.40
N PHE A 141 19.25 27.65 38.04
CA PHE A 141 19.43 26.80 36.86
C PHE A 141 19.39 27.60 35.54
N TRP A 142 18.64 28.70 35.52
CA TRP A 142 18.39 29.48 34.31
C TRP A 142 19.11 30.84 34.30
N SER A 143 19.74 31.24 35.41
CA SER A 143 20.30 32.59 35.55
C SER A 143 21.45 32.87 34.57
N GLU A 144 22.32 31.90 34.34
CA GLU A 144 23.46 32.04 33.42
C GLU A 144 22.98 32.12 31.96
N ALA A 145 22.12 31.19 31.54
CA ALA A 145 21.54 31.18 30.21
C ALA A 145 20.66 32.40 29.92
N ALA A 146 19.92 32.90 30.92
CA ALA A 146 19.13 34.13 30.80
C ALA A 146 20.03 35.38 30.67
N MET A 147 21.14 35.43 31.42
CA MET A 147 22.13 36.52 31.32
C MET A 147 22.82 36.51 29.94
N GLU A 148 23.21 35.34 29.44
CA GLU A 148 23.78 35.17 28.10
C GLU A 148 22.81 35.63 27.00
N ALA A 149 21.53 35.25 27.13
CA ALA A 149 20.49 35.64 26.19
C ALA A 149 19.99 37.10 26.39
N GLY A 150 20.53 37.84 27.37
CA GLY A 150 20.20 39.23 27.64
C GLY A 150 18.75 39.47 28.11
N MET A 151 18.09 38.46 28.68
CA MET A 151 16.69 38.51 29.12
C MET A 151 16.54 38.18 30.61
N SER A 152 15.39 38.51 31.20
CA SER A 152 15.14 38.12 32.59
C SER A 152 14.97 36.59 32.72
N VAL A 153 15.26 36.04 33.91
CA VAL A 153 15.11 34.60 34.18
C VAL A 153 13.69 34.12 33.90
N ASP A 154 12.68 34.91 34.25
CA ASP A 154 11.28 34.59 34.01
C ASP A 154 10.93 34.60 32.51
N GLN A 155 11.45 35.56 31.75
CA GLN A 155 11.28 35.61 30.29
C GLN A 155 11.94 34.41 29.61
N PHE A 156 13.14 34.02 30.05
CA PHE A 156 13.85 32.86 29.52
C PHE A 156 13.06 31.55 29.79
N LYS A 157 12.50 31.40 30.99
CA LYS A 157 11.64 30.25 31.34
C LYS A 157 10.42 30.16 30.43
N GLN A 158 9.73 31.28 30.18
CA GLN A 158 8.59 31.32 29.27
C GLN A 158 9.00 30.96 27.84
N MET A 159 10.09 31.53 27.34
CA MET A 159 10.63 31.20 26.01
C MET A 159 10.92 29.70 25.89
N LYS A 160 11.55 29.08 26.89
CA LYS A 160 11.85 27.64 26.87
C LYS A 160 10.61 26.75 26.92
N ARG A 161 9.57 27.16 27.65
CA ARG A 161 8.27 26.47 27.62
C ARG A 161 7.64 26.52 26.22
N PHE A 162 7.63 27.70 25.60
CA PHE A 162 7.13 27.85 24.22
C PHE A 162 7.95 27.04 23.20
N GLU A 163 9.28 27.01 23.33
CA GLU A 163 10.14 26.20 22.48
C GLU A 163 9.82 24.70 22.60
N ALA A 164 9.63 24.22 23.84
CA ALA A 164 9.26 22.83 24.10
C ALA A 164 7.87 22.48 23.54
N GLU A 165 6.88 23.33 23.75
CA GLU A 165 5.53 23.16 23.20
C GLU A 165 5.55 23.15 21.65
N HIS A 166 6.26 24.10 21.05
CA HIS A 166 6.40 24.19 19.60
C HIS A 166 7.10 22.96 19.02
N LYS A 167 8.18 22.50 19.65
CA LYS A 167 8.87 21.28 19.26
C LYS A 167 7.95 20.06 19.35
N GLN A 168 7.20 19.92 20.45
CA GLN A 168 6.23 18.83 20.59
C GLN A 168 5.15 18.89 19.51
N LEU A 169 4.65 20.08 19.17
CA LEU A 169 3.68 20.27 18.11
C LEU A 169 4.25 19.86 16.75
N ILE A 170 5.46 20.30 16.40
CA ILE A 170 6.14 19.90 15.15
C ILE A 170 6.32 18.38 15.11
N GLU A 171 6.89 17.78 16.14
CA GLU A 171 7.11 16.32 16.18
C GLU A 171 5.79 15.54 16.11
N SER A 172 4.72 16.04 16.72
CA SER A 172 3.39 15.43 16.61
C SER A 172 2.82 15.54 15.20
N ALA A 173 2.99 16.69 14.54
CA ALA A 173 2.53 16.93 13.18
C ALA A 173 3.33 16.12 12.16
N GLU A 174 4.65 15.99 12.33
CA GLU A 174 5.51 15.14 11.52
C GLU A 174 5.15 13.66 11.69
N ARG A 175 4.97 13.19 12.93
CA ARG A 175 4.49 11.82 13.18
C ARG A 175 3.14 11.59 12.52
N ALA A 176 2.21 12.53 12.61
CA ALA A 176 0.91 12.42 11.96
C ALA A 176 1.04 12.39 10.42
N LYS A 177 1.91 13.21 9.83
CA LYS A 177 2.21 13.18 8.39
C LYS A 177 2.80 11.85 7.96
N GLN A 178 3.78 11.32 8.69
CA GLN A 178 4.40 10.02 8.42
C GLN A 178 3.37 8.88 8.51
N ILE A 179 2.48 8.91 9.52
CA ILE A 179 1.41 7.92 9.64
C ILE A 179 0.47 8.01 8.44
N ARG A 180 0.02 9.20 8.05
CA ARG A 180 -0.86 9.37 6.87
C ARG A 180 -0.20 8.92 5.57
N GLN A 181 1.06 9.25 5.34
CA GLN A 181 1.80 8.79 4.15
C GLN A 181 1.89 7.27 4.13
N ARG A 182 2.18 6.66 5.29
CA ARG A 182 2.23 5.22 5.46
C ARG A 182 0.88 4.57 5.18
N GLU A 183 -0.19 5.12 5.73
CA GLU A 183 -1.56 4.64 5.51
C GLU A 183 -1.95 4.73 4.02
N GLN A 184 -1.61 5.83 3.33
CA GLN A 184 -1.86 5.96 1.90
C GLN A 184 -1.11 4.93 1.05
N VAL A 185 0.18 4.71 1.33
CA VAL A 185 0.98 3.67 0.65
C VAL A 185 0.39 2.29 0.92
N TRP A 186 -0.01 2.04 2.17
CA TRP A 186 -0.64 0.80 2.58
C TRP A 186 -1.96 0.54 1.84
N ASP A 187 -2.84 1.53 1.80
CA ASP A 187 -4.14 1.44 1.13
C ASP A 187 -3.96 1.20 -0.38
N ARG A 188 -2.99 1.87 -0.99
CA ARG A 188 -2.61 1.63 -2.40
C ARG A 188 -2.15 0.19 -2.61
N TRP A 189 -1.22 -0.31 -1.80
CA TRP A 189 -0.73 -1.68 -1.91
C TRP A 189 -1.85 -2.70 -1.69
N ASN A 190 -2.79 -2.43 -0.78
CA ASN A 190 -3.90 -3.33 -0.53
C ASN A 190 -4.84 -3.41 -1.75
N GLN A 191 -5.11 -2.29 -2.41
CA GLN A 191 -5.89 -2.26 -3.66
C GLN A 191 -5.17 -2.99 -4.81
N GLU A 192 -3.87 -2.77 -4.96
CA GLU A 192 -3.07 -3.46 -5.98
C GLU A 192 -2.97 -4.98 -5.71
N ALA A 193 -2.90 -5.37 -4.43
CA ALA A 193 -2.91 -6.78 -4.01
C ALA A 193 -4.24 -7.46 -4.37
N ASP A 194 -5.38 -6.82 -4.12
CA ASP A 194 -6.70 -7.35 -4.49
C ASP A 194 -6.81 -7.53 -6.02
N ALA A 195 -6.29 -6.57 -6.81
CA ALA A 195 -6.25 -6.67 -8.27
C ALA A 195 -5.28 -7.76 -8.76
N CYS A 196 -4.15 -7.94 -8.08
CA CYS A 196 -3.16 -8.98 -8.38
C CYS A 196 -3.73 -10.37 -8.10
N ALA A 197 -4.43 -10.56 -6.96
CA ALA A 197 -5.08 -11.82 -6.59
C ALA A 197 -6.12 -12.27 -7.62
N GLN A 198 -6.82 -11.33 -8.28
CA GLN A 198 -7.75 -11.66 -9.37
C GLN A 198 -7.05 -12.20 -10.63
N LYS A 199 -5.84 -11.72 -10.93
CA LYS A 199 -5.05 -12.13 -12.11
C LYS A 199 -4.21 -13.38 -11.84
N PHE A 200 -3.73 -13.53 -10.61
CA PHE A 200 -2.86 -14.61 -10.16
C PHE A 200 -3.51 -15.33 -8.98
N PRO A 201 -4.23 -16.45 -9.21
CA PRO A 201 -4.91 -17.19 -8.15
C PRO A 201 -4.00 -17.79 -7.07
N GLY A 202 -2.68 -17.81 -7.29
CA GLY A 202 -1.68 -18.26 -6.32
C GLY A 202 -1.01 -17.13 -5.54
N PHE A 203 -1.40 -15.87 -5.75
CA PHE A 203 -0.84 -14.72 -5.05
C PHE A 203 -1.50 -14.55 -3.67
N ASP A 204 -0.68 -14.58 -2.61
CA ASP A 204 -1.07 -14.16 -1.26
C ASP A 204 -0.08 -13.10 -0.75
N MET A 205 -0.58 -11.90 -0.50
CA MET A 205 0.21 -10.79 0.02
C MET A 205 0.95 -11.17 1.32
N ASN A 206 0.33 -11.96 2.22
CA ASN A 206 0.98 -12.32 3.48
C ASN A 206 2.20 -13.23 3.29
N ASP A 207 2.13 -14.14 2.34
CA ASP A 207 3.23 -15.05 2.04
C ASP A 207 4.35 -14.31 1.30
N GLU A 208 3.99 -13.43 0.36
CA GLU A 208 4.96 -12.61 -0.38
C GLU A 208 5.70 -11.61 0.49
N LEU A 209 5.09 -11.12 1.56
CA LEU A 209 5.76 -10.26 2.54
C LEU A 209 6.86 -10.98 3.33
N ASN A 210 6.89 -12.31 3.34
CA ASN A 210 8.01 -13.07 3.88
C ASN A 210 9.19 -13.14 2.89
N ASN A 211 8.94 -12.90 1.60
CA ASN A 211 9.94 -12.92 0.56
C ASN A 211 10.73 -11.59 0.52
N GLN A 212 12.01 -11.64 0.87
CA GLN A 212 12.88 -10.46 0.94
C GLN A 212 13.03 -9.73 -0.41
N SER A 213 12.97 -10.44 -1.54
CA SER A 213 13.06 -9.81 -2.86
C SER A 213 11.83 -8.97 -3.17
N PHE A 214 10.63 -9.51 -2.89
CA PHE A 214 9.35 -8.83 -3.04
C PHE A 214 9.27 -7.58 -2.14
N VAL A 215 9.61 -7.73 -0.86
CA VAL A 215 9.64 -6.61 0.10
C VAL A 215 10.59 -5.50 -0.37
N ARG A 216 11.77 -5.84 -0.89
CA ARG A 216 12.72 -4.86 -1.42
C ARG A 216 12.18 -4.13 -2.65
N LEU A 217 11.48 -4.83 -3.56
CA LEU A 217 10.88 -4.24 -4.75
C LEU A 217 9.74 -3.29 -4.40
N LEU A 218 8.87 -3.65 -3.45
CA LEU A 218 7.85 -2.76 -2.91
C LEU A 218 8.47 -1.51 -2.27
N GLY A 219 9.57 -1.68 -1.52
CA GLY A 219 10.33 -0.58 -0.93
C GLY A 219 10.96 0.37 -1.95
N ALA A 220 11.35 -0.16 -3.12
CA ALA A 220 11.85 0.63 -4.23
C ALA A 220 10.74 1.40 -4.98
N GLY A 221 9.48 1.25 -4.56
CA GLY A 221 8.33 1.96 -5.14
C GLY A 221 7.66 1.25 -6.31
N LEU A 222 7.99 -0.02 -6.57
CA LEU A 222 7.27 -0.83 -7.55
C LEU A 222 5.85 -1.14 -7.06
N ASP A 223 4.94 -1.30 -8.02
CA ASP A 223 3.60 -1.82 -7.79
C ASP A 223 3.64 -3.30 -7.37
N VAL A 224 2.61 -3.73 -6.63
CA VAL A 224 2.49 -5.09 -6.10
C VAL A 224 2.53 -6.14 -7.20
N GLU A 225 1.89 -5.87 -8.35
CA GLU A 225 1.85 -6.79 -9.48
C GLU A 225 3.24 -6.97 -10.11
N SER A 226 3.97 -5.88 -10.39
CA SER A 226 5.32 -5.98 -10.95
C SER A 226 6.32 -6.58 -9.95
N ALA A 227 6.19 -6.25 -8.67
CA ALA A 227 7.02 -6.83 -7.61
C ALA A 227 6.84 -8.36 -7.55
N TYR A 228 5.60 -8.85 -7.62
CA TYR A 228 5.30 -10.29 -7.63
C TYR A 228 5.85 -10.97 -8.88
N LYS A 229 5.63 -10.39 -10.07
CA LYS A 229 6.15 -10.94 -11.33
C LYS A 229 7.68 -11.01 -11.35
N ALA A 230 8.35 -9.99 -10.80
CA ALA A 230 9.80 -9.96 -10.75
C ALA A 230 10.36 -10.96 -9.71
N ALA A 231 9.70 -11.10 -8.56
CA ALA A 231 10.09 -12.07 -7.53
C ALA A 231 9.90 -13.52 -7.99
N HIS A 232 8.82 -13.81 -8.74
CA HIS A 232 8.46 -15.15 -9.23
C HIS A 232 8.71 -15.34 -10.73
N PHE A 233 9.56 -14.52 -11.33
CA PHE A 233 9.76 -14.52 -12.79
C PHE A 233 10.13 -15.90 -13.34
N ASP A 234 11.10 -16.56 -12.70
CA ASP A 234 11.60 -17.87 -13.13
C ASP A 234 10.55 -18.98 -13.01
N GLU A 235 9.70 -18.90 -11.97
CA GLU A 235 8.64 -19.87 -11.72
C GLU A 235 7.48 -19.69 -12.71
N LEU A 236 7.07 -18.44 -12.93
CA LEU A 236 6.04 -18.08 -13.91
C LEU A 236 6.50 -18.46 -15.33
N ALA A 237 7.75 -18.19 -15.69
CA ALA A 237 8.30 -18.54 -17.01
C ALA A 237 8.29 -20.06 -17.24
N LYS A 238 8.71 -20.85 -16.25
CA LYS A 238 8.66 -22.32 -16.32
C LYS A 238 7.23 -22.84 -16.42
N GLY A 239 6.29 -22.26 -15.67
CA GLY A 239 4.87 -22.62 -15.71
C GLY A 239 4.22 -22.34 -17.08
N ILE A 240 4.50 -21.18 -17.67
CA ILE A 240 4.01 -20.81 -19.01
C ILE A 240 4.59 -21.75 -20.07
N ALA A 241 5.88 -22.07 -19.99
CA ALA A 241 6.51 -23.02 -20.91
C ALA A 241 5.85 -24.40 -20.83
N ALA A 242 5.63 -24.91 -19.61
CA ALA A 242 4.97 -26.20 -19.38
C ALA A 242 3.50 -26.21 -19.86
N GLN A 243 2.73 -25.14 -19.59
CA GLN A 243 1.36 -25.04 -20.09
C GLN A 243 1.31 -24.93 -21.61
N THR A 244 2.23 -24.20 -22.23
CA THR A 244 2.31 -24.09 -23.70
C THR A 244 2.64 -25.44 -24.32
N GLU A 245 3.54 -26.20 -23.72
CA GLU A 245 3.84 -27.56 -24.13
C GLU A 245 2.61 -28.47 -24.00
N GLN A 246 1.90 -28.42 -22.87
CA GLN A 246 0.67 -29.20 -22.67
C GLN A 246 -0.44 -28.80 -23.63
N ASN A 247 -0.65 -27.51 -23.86
CA ASN A 247 -1.66 -27.02 -24.80
C ASN A 247 -1.29 -27.35 -26.24
N THR A 248 -0.02 -27.34 -26.60
CA THR A 248 0.46 -27.79 -27.91
C THR A 248 0.27 -29.29 -28.05
N LYS A 249 0.62 -30.09 -27.04
CA LYS A 249 0.33 -31.53 -27.00
C LYS A 249 -1.16 -31.80 -27.13
N LYS A 250 -2.01 -31.10 -26.39
CA LYS A 250 -3.48 -31.20 -26.49
C LYS A 250 -3.98 -30.82 -27.88
N LYS A 251 -3.54 -29.69 -28.44
CA LYS A 251 -3.88 -29.28 -29.82
C LYS A 251 -3.44 -30.33 -30.85
N VAL A 252 -2.24 -30.90 -30.69
CA VAL A 252 -1.73 -31.96 -31.56
C VAL A 252 -2.57 -33.24 -31.37
N THR A 253 -2.86 -33.68 -30.15
CA THR A 253 -3.71 -34.85 -29.90
C THR A 253 -5.14 -34.64 -30.36
N ASP A 254 -5.71 -33.45 -30.18
CA ASP A 254 -7.04 -33.08 -30.63
C ASP A 254 -7.07 -32.99 -32.15
N SER A 255 -6.00 -32.53 -32.81
CA SER A 255 -5.86 -32.59 -34.27
C SER A 255 -5.75 -34.02 -34.80
N ILE A 256 -5.03 -34.89 -34.10
CA ILE A 256 -4.90 -36.32 -34.44
C ILE A 256 -6.24 -37.04 -34.23
N LYS A 257 -6.95 -36.71 -33.14
CA LYS A 257 -8.26 -37.28 -32.79
C LYS A 257 -9.39 -36.74 -33.68
N ALA A 258 -9.33 -35.47 -34.08
CA ALA A 258 -10.28 -34.83 -35.00
C ALA A 258 -10.06 -35.22 -36.47
N GLY A 259 -8.92 -35.83 -36.81
CA GLY A 259 -8.67 -36.31 -38.15
C GLY A 259 -7.24 -36.72 -38.37
N SER A 260 -6.91 -37.96 -38.00
CA SER A 260 -5.83 -38.73 -38.60
C SER A 260 -6.14 -38.97 -40.10
N GLY A 261 -6.14 -37.90 -40.88
CA GLY A 261 -6.62 -37.84 -42.25
C GLY A 261 -6.14 -36.57 -42.95
N ARG A 262 -4.84 -36.55 -43.25
CA ARG A 262 -4.15 -35.70 -44.24
C ARG A 262 -3.71 -34.29 -43.78
N PRO A 263 -2.43 -34.14 -43.41
CA PRO A 263 -1.63 -33.05 -43.95
C PRO A 263 -1.77 -33.04 -45.49
N VAL A 264 -2.00 -31.87 -46.08
CA VAL A 264 -1.98 -31.68 -47.54
C VAL A 264 -0.56 -31.87 -48.07
N GLU A 265 -0.23 -33.13 -48.34
CA GLU A 265 0.87 -33.55 -49.20
C GLU A 265 0.35 -33.67 -50.63
N ASN A 266 0.08 -32.53 -51.28
CA ASN A 266 0.33 -32.28 -52.71
C ASN A 266 -0.32 -30.98 -53.18
N GLY A 267 0.43 -30.28 -54.03
CA GLY A 267 -0.17 -29.55 -55.14
C GLY A 267 -0.20 -28.05 -54.96
N ILE A 268 0.74 -27.39 -55.62
CA ILE A 268 0.49 -26.16 -56.37
C ILE A 268 -0.99 -26.12 -56.81
N GLY A 269 -1.77 -25.31 -56.10
CA GLY A 269 -3.18 -25.07 -56.37
C GLY A 269 -3.37 -23.57 -56.39
N SER A 270 -3.29 -23.00 -57.60
CA SER A 270 -3.48 -21.58 -57.82
C SER A 270 -4.84 -21.12 -57.29
N GLY A 271 -4.87 -20.08 -56.46
CA GLY A 271 -6.15 -19.53 -56.01
C GLY A 271 -5.99 -18.59 -54.83
N GLY A 272 -5.80 -17.30 -55.12
CA GLY A 272 -5.90 -16.25 -54.11
C GLY A 272 -4.58 -15.55 -53.77
N ALA A 273 -3.82 -15.13 -54.79
CA ALA A 273 -2.92 -14.01 -54.60
C ALA A 273 -3.79 -12.81 -54.20
N ASN A 274 -3.80 -12.50 -52.91
CA ASN A 274 -4.22 -11.20 -52.41
C ASN A 274 -3.38 -10.20 -53.20
N LYS A 275 -3.98 -9.53 -54.19
CA LYS A 275 -3.33 -8.41 -54.89
C LYS A 275 -3.21 -7.30 -53.86
N THR A 276 -2.12 -7.33 -53.10
CA THR A 276 -1.66 -6.18 -52.33
C THR A 276 -1.52 -5.06 -53.35
N ARG A 277 -2.45 -4.11 -53.35
CA ARG A 277 -2.37 -2.93 -54.20
C ARG A 277 -1.09 -2.21 -53.78
N GLN A 278 -0.07 -2.26 -54.62
CA GLN A 278 1.20 -1.58 -54.37
C GLN A 278 1.07 -0.16 -54.89
N ASN A 279 1.43 0.86 -54.09
CA ASN A 279 1.46 2.24 -54.55
C ASN A 279 2.75 2.48 -55.34
N ALA A 280 2.69 3.32 -56.38
CA ALA A 280 3.87 3.61 -57.21
C ALA A 280 5.03 4.24 -56.42
N TRP A 281 4.72 4.90 -55.30
CA TRP A 281 5.67 5.62 -54.44
C TRP A 281 6.48 4.72 -53.51
N ASP A 282 6.00 3.50 -53.23
CA ASP A 282 6.63 2.56 -52.30
C ASP A 282 7.57 1.57 -53.01
N LEU A 283 7.77 1.74 -54.32
CA LEU A 283 8.54 0.82 -55.16
C LEU A 283 10.05 1.02 -54.97
N SER A 284 10.79 -0.05 -54.67
CA SER A 284 12.25 0.00 -54.62
C SER A 284 12.86 0.20 -56.02
N LYS A 285 14.09 0.71 -56.08
CA LYS A 285 14.78 0.98 -57.37
C LYS A 285 14.89 -0.26 -58.27
N GLU A 286 15.05 -1.43 -57.67
CA GLU A 286 15.15 -2.70 -58.40
C GLU A 286 13.80 -3.18 -58.94
N GLU A 287 12.74 -2.99 -58.15
CA GLU A 287 11.36 -3.30 -58.57
C GLU A 287 10.90 -2.37 -59.70
N TYR A 288 11.28 -1.10 -59.64
CA TYR A 288 11.04 -0.14 -60.71
C TYR A 288 11.75 -0.52 -62.01
N ALA A 289 13.02 -0.95 -61.94
CA ALA A 289 13.77 -1.37 -63.12
C ALA A 289 13.12 -2.58 -63.82
N ARG A 290 12.67 -3.57 -63.04
CA ARG A 290 11.95 -4.75 -63.56
C ARG A 290 10.61 -4.37 -64.18
N LEU A 291 9.91 -3.43 -63.56
CA LEU A 291 8.65 -2.90 -64.10
C LEU A 291 8.89 -2.21 -65.44
N LEU A 292 9.97 -1.43 -65.55
CA LEU A 292 10.31 -0.67 -66.74
C LEU A 292 10.76 -1.58 -67.90
N GLU A 293 11.47 -2.68 -67.59
CA GLU A 293 11.78 -3.73 -68.57
C GLU A 293 10.50 -4.40 -69.09
N ARG A 294 9.54 -4.66 -68.20
CA ARG A 294 8.24 -5.25 -68.55
C ARG A 294 7.40 -4.32 -69.44
N VAL A 295 7.39 -3.02 -69.16
CA VAL A 295 6.78 -2.02 -70.04
C VAL A 295 7.50 -1.94 -71.39
N ARG A 296 8.84 -2.01 -71.40
CA ARG A 296 9.63 -2.06 -72.65
C ARG A 296 9.33 -3.29 -73.50
N SER A 297 8.95 -4.41 -72.87
CA SER A 297 8.45 -5.60 -73.57
C SER A 297 6.98 -5.48 -74.02
N GLY A 298 6.33 -4.33 -73.81
CA GLY A 298 4.99 -4.03 -74.32
C GLY A 298 3.83 -4.35 -73.37
N GLU A 299 4.11 -4.71 -72.11
CA GLU A 299 3.05 -5.04 -71.15
C GLU A 299 2.47 -3.78 -70.49
N THR A 300 1.14 -3.68 -70.44
CA THR A 300 0.43 -2.57 -69.78
C THR A 300 0.12 -2.93 -68.32
N ILE A 301 0.66 -2.15 -67.39
CA ILE A 301 0.48 -2.39 -65.96
C ILE A 301 -0.68 -1.52 -65.45
N GLN A 302 -1.73 -2.17 -64.94
CA GLN A 302 -2.91 -1.53 -64.34
C GLN A 302 -2.98 -1.75 -62.82
N THR A 303 -1.84 -1.96 -62.16
CA THR A 303 -1.80 -2.33 -60.73
C THR A 303 -1.64 -1.13 -59.78
N PHE A 304 -1.60 0.08 -60.30
CA PHE A 304 -1.48 1.33 -59.53
C PHE A 304 -2.78 2.14 -59.71
N ASP A 305 -3.31 2.67 -58.61
CA ASP A 305 -4.30 3.77 -58.62
C ASP A 305 -3.54 5.11 -58.52
#